data_AF-A0A7W5A5D9-F1
#
_entry.id   AF-A0A7W5A5D9-F1
#
_cell.length_a   1.000
_cell.length_b   1.000
_cell.length_c   1.000
_cell.angle_alpha   90.00
_cell.angle_beta   90.00
_cell.angle_gamma   90.00
#
_symmetry.space_group_name_H-M   'P 1'
#
loop_
_entity.id
_entity.type
_entity.pdbx_description
1 polymer ?
#
loop_
_entity_poly.entity_id
_entity_poly.type
_entity_poly.pdbx_seq_one_letter_code
_entity_poly.pdbx_strand_id
1 'polypeptide(L)'
;MKEDIYALTFLVADLVMIVCGYWAGWRFIKRYRNYLLGIEWFIVATSGVNFLIWALRFADDPAGGETSGQYAFAFFLDAFSRSIGITLLLVVGLMAVTHRYKARLGVEIGIFALGIGCGLYLAQPKFRDHVDDNGEFILHQGPATFYLVVNLLTLVFIVYFVKRLWDIGATRVAVATLGVSLAATVIALTYDFFPLPASVDPLQDRALFYTFALAVWGLQMLTYLFAYRALHEHNVATGVASADKRRKAVGA
;
A
#
# COMPACT_ATOMS: atom_id res chain seq x y z
N MET A 1 -3.05 18.99 23.89
CA MET A 1 -4.00 17.87 24.13
C MET A 1 -4.61 17.31 22.84
N LYS A 2 -5.28 18.11 21.97
CA LYS A 2 -5.78 17.59 20.67
C LYS A 2 -4.62 17.16 19.75
N GLU A 3 -3.61 18.01 19.63
CA GLU A 3 -2.38 17.75 18.85
C GLU A 3 -1.66 16.48 19.35
N ASP A 4 -1.50 16.32 20.67
CA ASP A 4 -0.87 15.12 21.27
C ASP A 4 -1.64 13.83 20.97
N ILE A 5 -2.97 13.88 20.94
CA ILE A 5 -3.80 12.72 20.62
C ILE A 5 -3.66 12.35 19.13
N TYR A 6 -3.62 13.34 18.23
CA TYR A 6 -3.49 13.08 16.79
C TYR A 6 -2.11 12.52 16.44
N ALA A 7 -1.04 13.07 17.04
CA ALA A 7 0.29 12.52 16.90
C ALA A 7 0.37 11.07 17.43
N LEU A 8 -0.23 10.79 18.59
CA LEU A 8 -0.26 9.42 19.12
C LEU A 8 -1.06 8.47 18.22
N THR A 9 -2.21 8.88 17.70
CA THR A 9 -3.01 8.04 16.80
C THR A 9 -2.29 7.79 15.48
N PHE A 10 -1.56 8.77 14.96
CA PHE A 10 -0.70 8.62 13.79
C PHE A 10 0.37 7.54 14.04
N LEU A 11 1.12 7.65 15.14
CA LEU A 11 2.17 6.68 15.49
C LEU A 11 1.61 5.26 15.67
N VAL A 12 0.44 5.13 16.30
CA VAL A 12 -0.23 3.84 16.48
C VAL A 12 -0.69 3.28 15.13
N ALA A 13 -1.27 4.11 14.26
CA ALA A 13 -1.70 3.69 12.92
C ALA A 13 -0.51 3.23 12.08
N ASP A 14 0.62 3.94 12.13
CA ASP A 14 1.85 3.55 11.45
C ASP A 14 2.38 2.20 11.95
N LEU A 15 2.47 2.03 13.28
CA LEU A 15 2.91 0.77 13.87
C LEU A 15 2.01 -0.40 13.46
N VAL A 16 0.69 -0.19 13.46
CA VAL A 16 -0.27 -1.20 12.98
C VAL A 16 -0.02 -1.52 11.51
N MET A 17 0.16 -0.51 10.65
CA MET A 17 0.46 -0.71 9.23
C MET A 17 1.76 -1.51 9.05
N ILE A 18 2.83 -1.15 9.75
CA ILE A 18 4.13 -1.83 9.71
C ILE A 18 3.99 -3.31 10.08
N VAL A 19 3.33 -3.60 11.19
CA VAL A 19 3.11 -4.98 11.67
C VAL A 19 2.29 -5.77 10.65
N CYS A 20 1.21 -5.17 10.13
CA CYS A 20 0.38 -5.78 9.10
C CYS A 20 1.17 -6.09 7.82
N GLY A 21 2.00 -5.14 7.37
CA GLY A 21 2.81 -5.26 6.17
C GLY A 21 3.85 -6.37 6.29
N TYR A 22 4.68 -6.38 7.35
CA TYR A 22 5.64 -7.47 7.53
C TYR A 22 4.97 -8.82 7.75
N TRP A 23 3.89 -8.88 8.54
CA TRP A 23 3.21 -10.14 8.78
C TRP A 23 2.57 -10.72 7.51
N ALA A 24 1.86 -9.89 6.74
CA ALA A 24 1.20 -10.34 5.53
C ALA A 24 2.17 -10.58 4.38
N GLY A 25 3.19 -9.72 4.21
CA GLY A 25 4.26 -9.90 3.23
C GLY A 25 5.00 -11.22 3.44
N TRP A 26 5.34 -11.55 4.69
CA TRP A 26 5.96 -12.83 5.02
C TRP A 26 5.07 -14.03 4.64
N ARG A 27 3.76 -13.92 4.84
CA ARG A 27 2.80 -14.97 4.47
C ARG A 27 2.69 -15.14 2.96
N PHE A 28 2.71 -14.06 2.18
CA PHE A 28 2.76 -14.13 0.71
C PHE A 28 3.98 -14.90 0.22
N ILE A 29 5.17 -14.61 0.76
CA ILE A 29 6.41 -15.28 0.38
C ILE A 29 6.41 -16.74 0.84
N LYS A 30 6.20 -17.00 2.13
CA LYS A 30 6.38 -18.35 2.70
C LYS A 30 5.28 -19.32 2.32
N ARG A 31 4.02 -18.90 2.29
CA ARG A 31 2.89 -19.81 2.05
C ARG A 31 2.49 -19.91 0.60
N TYR A 32 2.57 -18.81 -0.13
CA TYR A 32 2.05 -18.73 -1.50
C TYR A 32 3.14 -18.58 -2.57
N ARG A 33 4.39 -18.37 -2.14
CA ARG A 33 5.55 -18.12 -3.02
C ARG A 33 5.26 -17.00 -4.02
N ASN A 34 4.52 -16.00 -3.55
CA ASN A 34 4.16 -14.82 -4.31
C ASN A 34 5.11 -13.69 -3.89
N TYR A 35 6.23 -13.58 -4.60
CA TYR A 35 7.29 -12.63 -4.27
C TYR A 35 6.89 -11.19 -4.62
N LEU A 36 6.09 -10.98 -5.66
CA LEU A 36 5.61 -9.65 -6.04
C LEU A 36 4.82 -8.98 -4.90
N LEU A 37 3.78 -9.65 -4.40
CA LEU A 37 2.99 -9.14 -3.28
C LEU A 37 3.81 -9.12 -1.98
N GLY A 38 4.61 -10.15 -1.75
CA GLY A 38 5.41 -10.26 -0.54
C GLY A 38 6.43 -9.13 -0.36
N ILE A 39 7.17 -8.83 -1.42
CA ILE A 39 8.17 -7.76 -1.43
C ILE A 39 7.50 -6.40 -1.36
N GLU A 40 6.41 -6.18 -2.10
CA GLU A 40 5.67 -4.92 -2.04
C GLU A 40 5.19 -4.60 -0.63
N TRP A 41 4.65 -5.59 0.09
CA TRP A 41 4.23 -5.41 1.49
C TRP A 41 5.40 -5.04 2.40
N PHE A 42 6.58 -5.59 2.14
CA PHE A 42 7.79 -5.22 2.86
C PHE A 42 8.26 -3.82 2.49
N ILE A 43 8.10 -3.38 1.24
CA ILE A 43 8.39 -2.01 0.82
C ILE A 43 7.51 -1.02 1.57
N VAL A 44 6.18 -1.24 1.60
CA VAL A 44 5.24 -0.40 2.36
C VAL A 44 5.57 -0.39 3.85
N ALA A 45 5.82 -1.56 4.46
CA ALA A 45 6.18 -1.64 5.88
C ALA A 45 7.52 -0.94 6.17
N THR A 46 8.51 -1.07 5.28
CA THR A 46 9.82 -0.42 5.43
C THR A 46 9.70 1.09 5.24
N SER A 47 8.80 1.56 4.37
CA SER A 47 8.43 2.98 4.26
C SER A 47 7.93 3.49 5.61
N GLY A 48 6.95 2.80 6.21
CA GLY A 48 6.41 3.12 7.54
C GLY A 48 7.50 3.14 8.62
N VAL A 49 8.38 2.14 8.67
CA VAL A 49 9.49 2.13 9.65
C VAL A 49 10.38 3.37 9.51
N ASN A 50 10.68 3.81 8.29
CA ASN A 50 11.50 5.01 8.08
C ASN A 50 10.73 6.28 8.47
N PHE A 51 9.43 6.33 8.20
CA PHE A 51 8.54 7.42 8.64
C PHE A 51 8.45 7.48 10.17
N LEU A 52 8.28 6.35 10.85
CA LEU A 52 8.23 6.24 12.31
C LEU A 52 9.55 6.72 12.95
N ILE A 53 10.68 6.23 12.45
CA ILE A 53 12.00 6.62 12.96
C ILE A 53 12.23 8.11 12.73
N TRP A 54 11.85 8.62 11.57
CA TRP A 54 11.93 10.06 11.28
C TRP A 54 11.09 10.88 12.26
N ALA A 55 9.81 10.53 12.41
CA ALA A 55 8.88 11.24 13.29
C ALA A 55 9.34 11.26 14.75
N LEU A 56 9.94 10.15 15.23
CA LEU A 56 10.46 10.07 16.60
C LEU A 56 11.80 10.79 16.77
N ARG A 57 12.67 10.78 15.77
CA ARG A 57 14.02 11.35 15.85
C ARG A 57 14.02 12.87 15.66
N PHE A 58 13.09 13.38 14.85
CA PHE A 58 13.03 14.78 14.44
C PHE A 58 11.77 15.48 14.97
N ALA A 59 11.18 14.96 16.05
CA ALA A 59 9.99 15.55 16.67
C ALA A 59 10.18 17.04 17.04
N ASP A 60 11.38 17.39 17.51
CA ASP A 60 11.73 18.77 17.93
C ASP A 60 12.37 19.61 16.80
N ASP A 61 12.68 19.00 15.65
CA ASP A 61 13.29 19.68 14.48
C ASP A 61 12.76 19.12 13.14
N PRO A 62 11.51 19.44 12.76
CA PRO A 62 10.89 18.93 11.54
C PRO A 62 11.65 19.35 10.27
N ALA A 63 12.12 20.60 10.22
CA ALA A 63 12.85 21.14 9.07
C ALA A 63 14.19 20.41 8.85
N GLY A 64 14.95 20.14 9.92
CA GLY A 64 16.14 19.28 9.84
C GLY A 64 15.78 17.85 9.45
N GLY A 65 14.64 17.33 9.90
CA GLY A 65 14.14 16.02 9.55
C GLY A 65 13.83 15.85 8.06
N GLU A 66 13.21 16.83 7.42
CA GLU A 66 12.84 16.76 5.99
C GLU A 66 14.06 16.70 5.05
N THR A 67 15.18 17.27 5.48
CA THR A 67 16.47 17.17 4.76
C THR A 67 17.17 15.83 4.97
N SER A 68 16.68 14.97 5.87
CA SER A 68 17.31 13.69 6.18
C SER A 68 17.17 12.66 5.06
N GLY A 69 18.20 11.83 4.90
CA GLY A 69 18.14 10.69 3.98
C GLY A 69 17.04 9.68 4.35
N GLN A 70 16.64 9.62 5.63
CA GLN A 70 15.58 8.76 6.13
C GLN A 70 14.22 9.17 5.56
N TYR A 71 13.91 10.48 5.63
CA TYR A 71 12.70 11.07 5.07
C TYR A 71 12.65 10.89 3.55
N ALA A 72 13.76 11.20 2.86
CA ALA A 72 13.86 11.02 1.42
C ALA A 72 13.64 9.57 0.99
N PHE A 73 14.17 8.61 1.75
CA PHE A 73 13.98 7.18 1.47
C PHE A 73 12.54 6.72 1.73
N ALA A 74 11.91 7.19 2.80
CA ALA A 74 10.51 6.88 3.09
C ALA A 74 9.59 7.40 1.96
N PHE A 75 9.76 8.65 1.54
CA PHE A 75 9.02 9.23 0.41
C PHE A 75 9.26 8.49 -0.90
N PHE A 76 10.49 8.03 -1.15
CA PHE A 76 10.79 7.21 -2.32
C PHE A 76 10.00 5.89 -2.31
N LEU A 77 9.96 5.19 -1.17
CA LEU A 77 9.23 3.93 -1.05
C LEU A 77 7.70 4.14 -1.14
N ASP A 78 7.17 5.20 -0.52
CA ASP A 78 5.75 5.58 -0.67
C ASP A 78 5.41 5.87 -2.15
N ALA A 79 6.23 6.68 -2.82
CA ALA A 79 6.03 7.02 -4.23
C ALA A 79 6.12 5.78 -5.13
N PHE A 80 7.05 4.86 -4.86
CA PHE A 80 7.15 3.56 -5.52
C PHE A 80 5.84 2.76 -5.35
N SER A 81 5.37 2.65 -4.10
CA SER A 81 4.20 1.85 -3.77
C SER A 81 2.91 2.40 -4.38
N ARG A 82 2.69 3.71 -4.31
CA ARG A 82 1.51 4.36 -4.90
C ARG A 82 1.51 4.34 -6.43
N SER A 83 2.70 4.34 -7.05
CA SER A 83 2.83 4.36 -8.50
C SER A 83 2.67 2.98 -9.12
N ILE A 84 3.50 2.02 -8.70
CA ILE A 84 3.65 0.70 -9.33
C ILE A 84 3.41 -0.45 -8.35
N GLY A 85 3.68 -0.25 -7.06
CA GLY A 85 3.58 -1.29 -6.03
C GLY A 85 2.16 -1.80 -5.74
N ILE A 86 1.38 -1.02 -5.02
CA ILE A 86 -0.03 -1.32 -4.70
C ILE A 86 -0.95 -1.21 -5.94
N THR A 87 -0.38 -0.95 -7.12
CA THR A 87 -1.11 -0.87 -8.39
C THR A 87 -0.76 -2.04 -9.31
N LEU A 88 0.31 -1.94 -10.09
CA LEU A 88 0.70 -2.92 -11.10
C LEU A 88 1.24 -4.22 -10.46
N LEU A 89 2.14 -4.13 -9.48
CA LEU A 89 2.66 -5.29 -8.74
C LEU A 89 1.52 -6.03 -8.04
N LEU A 90 0.57 -5.29 -7.45
CA LEU A 90 -0.65 -5.84 -6.88
C LEU A 90 -1.46 -6.64 -7.92
N VAL A 91 -1.79 -6.01 -9.05
CA VAL A 91 -2.59 -6.65 -10.11
C VAL A 91 -1.90 -7.92 -10.60
N VAL A 92 -0.63 -7.84 -10.99
CA VAL A 92 0.14 -8.98 -11.49
C VAL A 92 0.27 -10.07 -10.42
N GLY A 93 0.49 -9.68 -9.16
CA GLY A 93 0.53 -10.60 -8.04
C GLY A 93 -0.80 -11.34 -7.81
N LEU A 94 -1.93 -10.67 -7.98
CA LEU A 94 -3.27 -11.27 -7.88
C LEU A 94 -3.64 -12.11 -9.11
N MET A 95 -3.03 -11.88 -10.27
CA MET A 95 -3.21 -12.73 -11.45
C MET A 95 -2.79 -14.18 -11.23
N ALA A 96 -1.95 -14.46 -10.23
CA ALA A 96 -1.62 -15.82 -9.82
C ALA A 96 -2.84 -16.62 -9.36
N VAL A 97 -3.84 -15.97 -8.74
CA VAL A 97 -5.06 -16.62 -8.25
C VAL A 97 -6.28 -16.38 -9.13
N THR A 98 -6.29 -15.30 -9.93
CA THR A 98 -7.42 -15.02 -10.84
C THR A 98 -7.24 -15.66 -12.22
N HIS A 99 -6.03 -15.58 -12.78
CA HIS A 99 -5.73 -16.03 -14.15
C HIS A 99 -4.76 -17.21 -14.21
N ARG A 100 -4.23 -17.66 -13.07
CA ARG A 100 -3.13 -18.65 -12.96
C ARG A 100 -1.85 -18.19 -13.65
N TYR A 101 -1.70 -16.89 -13.82
CA TYR A 101 -0.51 -16.29 -14.41
C TYR A 101 0.51 -16.03 -13.31
N LYS A 102 1.70 -16.62 -13.45
CA LYS A 102 2.88 -16.26 -12.66
C LYS A 102 3.85 -15.53 -13.58
N ALA A 103 4.21 -14.32 -13.20
CA ALA A 103 5.21 -13.55 -13.92
C ALA A 103 6.53 -14.33 -13.99
N ARG A 104 7.19 -14.24 -15.14
CA ARG A 104 8.57 -14.74 -15.27
C ARG A 104 9.51 -13.77 -14.57
N LEU A 105 10.65 -14.25 -14.08
CA LEU A 105 11.64 -13.43 -13.36
C LEU A 105 11.98 -12.11 -14.10
N GLY A 106 12.15 -12.14 -15.42
CA GLY A 106 12.43 -10.92 -16.20
C GLY A 106 11.28 -9.89 -16.17
N VAL A 107 10.02 -10.34 -16.14
CA VAL A 107 8.85 -9.45 -15.97
C VAL A 107 8.81 -8.88 -14.57
N GLU A 108 9.08 -9.71 -13.55
CA GLU A 108 9.15 -9.24 -12.16
C GLU A 108 10.23 -8.15 -12.00
N ILE A 109 11.45 -8.41 -12.49
CA ILE A 109 12.55 -7.44 -12.48
C ILE A 109 12.16 -6.18 -13.25
N GLY A 110 11.55 -6.31 -14.43
CA GLY A 110 11.10 -5.16 -15.23
C GLY A 110 10.10 -4.28 -14.49
N ILE A 111 9.13 -4.87 -13.79
CA ILE A 111 8.14 -4.12 -13.00
C ILE A 111 8.82 -3.43 -11.81
N PHE A 112 9.72 -4.11 -11.09
CA PHE A 112 10.48 -3.46 -10.00
C PHE A 112 11.36 -2.32 -10.51
N ALA A 113 12.07 -2.51 -11.63
CA ALA A 113 12.88 -1.47 -12.24
C ALA A 113 12.04 -0.25 -12.67
N LEU A 114 10.87 -0.49 -13.25
CA LEU A 114 9.90 0.56 -13.57
C LEU A 114 9.43 1.28 -12.30
N GLY A 115 9.08 0.53 -11.25
CA GLY A 115 8.68 1.09 -9.97
C GLY A 115 9.78 1.95 -9.35
N ILE A 116 11.05 1.51 -9.39
CA ILE A 116 12.19 2.30 -8.90
C ILE A 116 12.30 3.60 -9.70
N GLY A 117 12.21 3.54 -11.03
CA GLY A 117 12.24 4.72 -11.88
C GLY A 117 11.10 5.71 -11.55
N CYS A 118 9.86 5.21 -11.44
CA CYS A 118 8.71 6.02 -11.05
C CYS A 118 8.86 6.61 -9.64
N GLY A 119 9.29 5.82 -8.66
CA GLY A 119 9.53 6.27 -7.29
C GLY A 119 10.60 7.36 -7.24
N LEU A 120 11.73 7.19 -7.93
CA LEU A 120 12.80 8.20 -7.98
C LEU A 120 12.34 9.50 -8.65
N TYR A 121 11.54 9.41 -9.71
CA TYR A 121 11.01 10.58 -10.41
C TYR A 121 9.97 11.33 -9.57
N LEU A 122 9.02 10.60 -8.97
CA LEU A 122 7.90 11.17 -8.24
C LEU A 122 8.30 11.62 -6.82
N ALA A 123 9.36 11.05 -6.23
CA ALA A 123 9.89 11.48 -4.94
C ALA A 123 10.89 12.64 -5.03
N GLN A 124 11.00 13.33 -6.17
CA GLN A 124 11.84 14.52 -6.29
C GLN A 124 11.35 15.63 -5.33
N PRO A 125 12.25 16.43 -4.72
CA PRO A 125 11.88 17.45 -3.74
C PRO A 125 10.76 18.39 -4.21
N LYS A 126 10.79 18.80 -5.48
CA LYS A 126 9.77 19.67 -6.10
C LYS A 126 8.33 19.15 -6.08
N PHE A 127 8.13 17.86 -5.80
CA PHE A 127 6.81 17.22 -5.74
C PHE A 127 6.42 16.84 -4.30
N ARG A 128 7.25 17.14 -3.30
CA ARG A 128 7.00 16.80 -1.89
C ARG A 128 6.20 17.86 -1.15
N ASP A 129 6.32 19.10 -1.59
CA ASP A 129 5.68 20.24 -0.95
C ASP A 129 4.17 20.20 -1.24
N HIS A 130 3.37 20.16 -0.19
CA HIS A 130 1.91 20.21 -0.27
C HIS A 130 1.36 21.61 -0.05
N VAL A 131 2.22 22.55 0.34
CA VAL A 131 1.87 23.91 0.72
C VAL A 131 2.89 24.87 0.09
N ASP A 132 2.42 25.99 -0.44
CA ASP A 132 3.27 27.05 -0.99
C ASP A 132 3.78 28.01 0.10
N ASP A 133 4.62 28.97 -0.29
CA ASP A 133 5.17 29.97 0.62
C ASP A 133 4.08 30.82 1.32
N ASN A 134 2.85 30.84 0.79
CA ASN A 134 1.71 31.57 1.34
C ASN A 134 0.82 30.72 2.25
N GLY A 135 1.13 29.43 2.42
CA GLY A 135 0.30 28.51 3.20
C GLY A 135 -0.86 27.88 2.41
N GLU A 136 -0.91 28.04 1.09
CA GLU A 136 -1.95 27.49 0.22
C GLU A 136 -1.58 26.10 -0.32
N PHE A 137 -2.57 25.25 -0.52
CA PHE A 137 -2.35 23.87 -0.97
C PHE A 137 -1.84 23.80 -2.42
N ILE A 138 -0.74 23.07 -2.65
CA ILE A 138 -0.17 22.87 -4.00
C ILE A 138 -0.70 21.57 -4.60
N LEU A 139 -1.42 21.69 -5.72
CA LEU A 139 -1.76 20.54 -6.55
C LEU A 139 -0.70 20.31 -7.63
N HIS A 140 0.13 19.28 -7.45
CA HIS A 140 1.02 18.77 -8.49
C HIS A 140 0.23 17.98 -9.54
N GLN A 141 -0.44 18.67 -10.46
CA GLN A 141 -1.43 18.08 -11.37
C GLN A 141 -0.93 16.81 -12.10
N GLY A 142 0.33 16.79 -12.55
CA GLY A 142 0.91 15.62 -13.23
C GLY A 142 0.99 14.39 -12.31
N PRO A 143 1.81 14.40 -11.24
CA PRO A 143 1.88 13.33 -10.25
C PRO A 143 0.50 12.92 -9.67
N ALA A 144 -0.30 13.90 -9.27
CA ALA A 144 -1.63 13.67 -8.69
C ALA A 144 -2.55 12.90 -9.66
N THR A 145 -2.63 13.35 -10.92
CA THR A 145 -3.44 12.68 -11.95
C THR A 145 -2.92 11.28 -12.22
N PHE A 146 -1.60 11.10 -12.29
CA PHE A 146 -1.00 9.79 -12.49
C PHE A 146 -1.39 8.83 -11.37
N TYR A 147 -1.18 9.20 -10.10
CA TYR A 147 -1.54 8.37 -8.94
C TYR A 147 -3.02 8.00 -8.92
N LEU A 148 -3.90 8.96 -9.20
CA LEU A 148 -5.34 8.70 -9.24
C LEU A 148 -5.70 7.73 -10.38
N VAL A 149 -5.18 7.94 -11.58
CA VAL A 149 -5.48 7.07 -12.74
C VAL A 149 -5.02 5.64 -12.47
N VAL A 150 -3.79 5.44 -12.00
CA VAL A 150 -3.32 4.08 -11.69
C VAL A 150 -4.10 3.44 -10.55
N ASN A 151 -4.51 4.22 -9.54
CA ASN A 151 -5.37 3.74 -8.46
C ASN A 151 -6.75 3.28 -8.99
N LEU A 152 -7.39 4.07 -9.86
CA LEU A 152 -8.70 3.74 -10.43
C LEU A 152 -8.62 2.53 -11.37
N LEU A 153 -7.58 2.42 -12.19
CA LEU A 153 -7.35 1.23 -13.02
C LEU A 153 -7.16 -0.02 -12.16
N THR A 154 -6.41 0.09 -11.08
CA THR A 154 -6.28 -1.00 -10.10
C THR A 154 -7.63 -1.32 -9.44
N LEU A 155 -8.43 -0.32 -9.06
CA LEU A 155 -9.74 -0.52 -8.47
C LEU A 155 -10.66 -1.31 -9.42
N VAL A 156 -10.65 -1.03 -10.72
CA VAL A 156 -11.41 -1.81 -11.72
C VAL A 156 -11.02 -3.29 -11.68
N PHE A 157 -9.72 -3.59 -11.64
CA PHE A 157 -9.26 -4.97 -11.48
C PHE A 157 -9.68 -5.58 -10.14
N ILE A 158 -9.64 -4.80 -9.05
CA ILE A 158 -10.07 -5.28 -7.74
C ILE A 158 -11.57 -5.56 -7.71
N VAL A 159 -12.42 -4.77 -8.38
CA VAL A 159 -13.84 -5.08 -8.52
C VAL A 159 -14.05 -6.42 -9.22
N TYR A 160 -13.27 -6.70 -10.28
CA TYR A 160 -13.26 -8.04 -10.89
C TYR A 160 -12.80 -9.12 -9.90
N PHE A 161 -11.74 -8.89 -9.13
CA PHE A 161 -11.25 -9.83 -8.12
C PHE A 161 -12.30 -10.09 -7.02
N VAL A 162 -12.97 -9.04 -6.54
CA VAL A 162 -14.09 -9.10 -5.60
C VAL A 162 -15.24 -9.94 -6.15
N LYS A 163 -15.59 -9.75 -7.43
CA LYS A 163 -16.59 -10.59 -8.09
C LYS A 163 -16.19 -12.07 -8.05
N ARG A 164 -14.92 -12.39 -8.34
CA ARG A 164 -14.41 -13.77 -8.27
C ARG A 164 -14.52 -14.35 -6.85
N LEU A 165 -14.24 -13.55 -5.81
CA LEU A 165 -14.40 -13.97 -4.41
C LEU A 165 -15.87 -14.22 -4.06
N TRP A 166 -16.77 -13.37 -4.57
CA TRP A 166 -18.20 -13.53 -4.39
C TRP A 166 -18.71 -14.81 -5.04
N ASP A 167 -18.29 -15.09 -6.28
CA ASP A 167 -18.70 -16.26 -7.04
C ASP A 167 -18.29 -17.59 -6.36
N ILE A 168 -17.20 -17.60 -5.58
CA ILE A 168 -16.77 -18.78 -4.79
C ILE A 168 -17.39 -18.84 -3.38
N GLY A 169 -18.32 -17.93 -3.05
CA GLY A 169 -19.00 -17.88 -1.76
C GLY A 169 -18.23 -17.19 -0.63
N ALA A 170 -17.07 -16.59 -0.90
CA ALA A 170 -16.25 -15.88 0.10
C ALA A 170 -16.76 -14.44 0.35
N THR A 171 -18.07 -14.28 0.56
CA THR A 171 -18.78 -12.99 0.54
C THR A 171 -18.27 -11.98 1.57
N ARG A 172 -17.99 -12.41 2.81
CA ARG A 172 -17.45 -11.52 3.86
C ARG A 172 -16.10 -10.90 3.46
N VAL A 173 -15.22 -11.71 2.89
CA VAL A 173 -13.90 -11.25 2.44
C VAL A 173 -14.04 -10.41 1.18
N ALA A 174 -14.98 -10.73 0.29
CA ALA A 174 -15.28 -9.93 -0.89
C ALA A 174 -15.76 -8.51 -0.51
N VAL A 175 -16.71 -8.40 0.43
CA VAL A 175 -17.20 -7.11 0.94
C VAL A 175 -16.11 -6.32 1.63
N ALA A 176 -15.32 -6.95 2.50
CA ALA A 176 -14.19 -6.30 3.16
C ALA A 176 -13.16 -5.78 2.15
N THR A 177 -12.85 -6.58 1.12
CA THR A 177 -11.93 -6.21 0.03
C THR A 177 -12.45 -4.99 -0.72
N LEU A 178 -13.73 -4.99 -1.12
CA LEU A 178 -14.32 -3.84 -1.80
C LEU A 178 -14.30 -2.59 -0.90
N GLY A 179 -14.73 -2.73 0.36
CA GLY A 179 -14.79 -1.62 1.31
C GLY A 179 -13.43 -0.97 1.54
N VAL A 180 -12.38 -1.78 1.75
CA VAL A 180 -11.04 -1.23 1.97
C VAL A 180 -10.44 -0.63 0.71
N SER A 181 -10.71 -1.19 -0.48
CA SER A 181 -10.27 -0.59 -1.75
C SER A 181 -10.95 0.75 -2.02
N LEU A 182 -12.25 0.87 -1.74
CA LEU A 182 -12.95 2.14 -1.85
C LEU A 182 -12.43 3.17 -0.85
N ALA A 183 -12.17 2.76 0.40
CA ALA A 183 -11.54 3.62 1.39
C ALA A 183 -10.15 4.09 0.93
N ALA A 184 -9.34 3.20 0.35
CA ALA A 184 -8.04 3.56 -0.19
C ALA A 184 -8.12 4.52 -1.39
N THR A 185 -9.14 4.41 -2.24
CA THR A 185 -9.41 5.37 -3.30
C THR A 185 -9.84 6.73 -2.74
N VAL A 186 -10.64 6.76 -1.66
CA VAL A 186 -10.96 8.02 -0.96
C VAL A 186 -9.69 8.65 -0.39
N ILE A 187 -8.78 7.86 0.21
CA ILE A 187 -7.48 8.35 0.64
C ILE A 187 -6.69 8.92 -0.54
N ALA A 188 -6.64 8.25 -1.69
CA ALA A 188 -5.94 8.76 -2.88
C ALA A 188 -6.52 10.09 -3.40
N LEU A 189 -7.85 10.22 -3.42
CA LEU A 189 -8.53 11.47 -3.81
C LEU A 189 -8.24 12.60 -2.83
N THR A 190 -8.30 12.32 -1.53
CA THR A 190 -8.08 13.31 -0.46
C THR A 190 -6.60 13.62 -0.23
N TYR A 191 -5.68 12.76 -0.69
CA TYR A 191 -4.24 12.99 -0.64
C TYR A 191 -3.88 14.23 -1.46
N ASP A 192 -4.31 14.25 -2.72
CA ASP A 192 -3.86 15.22 -3.72
C ASP A 192 -4.95 16.20 -4.20
N PHE A 193 -6.21 15.78 -4.37
CA PHE A 193 -7.24 16.62 -5.02
C PHE A 193 -8.20 17.30 -4.05
N PHE A 194 -8.54 16.61 -2.96
CA PHE A 194 -9.55 17.07 -2.01
C PHE A 194 -9.02 16.97 -0.58
N PRO A 195 -7.98 17.76 -0.23
CA PRO A 195 -7.44 17.75 1.12
C PRO A 195 -8.53 18.11 2.15
N LEU A 196 -8.37 17.57 3.36
CA LEU A 196 -9.26 17.91 4.46
C LEU A 196 -9.20 19.42 4.75
N PRO A 197 -10.29 20.05 5.21
CA PRO A 197 -10.28 21.46 5.56
C PRO A 197 -9.22 21.75 6.62
N ALA A 198 -8.45 22.84 6.45
CA ALA A 198 -7.40 23.26 7.39
C ALA A 198 -7.91 23.50 8.83
N SER A 199 -9.21 23.74 9.01
CA SER A 199 -9.85 23.86 10.33
C SER A 199 -9.99 22.53 11.07
N VAL A 200 -9.86 21.40 10.37
CA VAL A 200 -10.00 20.03 10.91
C VAL A 200 -8.64 19.34 10.97
N ASP A 201 -7.85 19.46 9.90
CA ASP A 201 -6.53 18.85 9.78
C ASP A 201 -5.60 19.90 9.14
N PRO A 202 -4.71 20.55 9.93
CA PRO A 202 -3.82 21.56 9.40
C PRO A 202 -2.96 20.99 8.26
N LEU A 203 -2.74 21.79 7.21
CA LEU A 203 -2.03 21.33 6.01
C LEU A 203 -0.54 21.07 6.25
N GLN A 204 0.01 21.57 7.37
CA GLN A 204 1.41 21.49 7.73
C GLN A 204 1.79 20.11 8.27
N ASP A 205 0.94 19.50 9.08
CA ASP A 205 1.19 18.21 9.72
C ASP A 205 0.30 17.09 9.17
N ARG A 206 -0.93 17.41 8.74
CA ARG A 206 -1.90 16.46 8.15
C ARG A 206 -2.06 15.18 8.98
N ALA A 207 -1.94 15.29 10.31
CA ALA A 207 -1.81 14.15 11.20
C ALA A 207 -3.04 13.23 11.16
N LEU A 208 -4.25 13.81 11.01
CA LEU A 208 -5.47 13.02 10.88
C LEU A 208 -5.54 12.30 9.54
N PHE A 209 -5.22 12.99 8.46
CA PHE A 209 -5.14 12.38 7.13
C PHE A 209 -4.19 11.18 7.13
N TYR A 210 -2.96 11.35 7.64
CA TYR A 210 -1.98 10.25 7.70
C TYR A 210 -2.44 9.13 8.62
N THR A 211 -3.09 9.43 9.75
CA THR A 211 -3.70 8.41 10.61
C THR A 211 -4.69 7.54 9.85
N PHE A 212 -5.61 8.15 9.09
CA PHE A 212 -6.58 7.40 8.29
C PHE A 212 -5.92 6.65 7.14
N ALA A 213 -4.97 7.27 6.44
CA ALA A 213 -4.25 6.64 5.35
C ALA A 213 -3.53 5.37 5.81
N LEU A 214 -2.72 5.46 6.87
CA LEU A 214 -1.96 4.34 7.43
C LEU A 214 -2.87 3.23 7.95
N ALA A 215 -3.98 3.59 8.62
CA ALA A 215 -4.95 2.61 9.10
C ALA A 215 -5.62 1.86 7.94
N VAL A 216 -6.03 2.57 6.88
CA VAL A 216 -6.64 1.98 5.68
C VAL A 216 -5.63 1.11 4.95
N TRP A 217 -4.39 1.56 4.75
CA TRP A 217 -3.34 0.79 4.08
C TRP A 217 -2.95 -0.47 4.87
N GLY A 218 -2.86 -0.37 6.20
CA GLY A 218 -2.65 -1.52 7.08
C GLY A 218 -3.77 -2.56 6.97
N LEU A 219 -5.03 -2.11 7.00
CA LEU A 219 -6.19 -2.99 6.82
C LEU A 219 -6.24 -3.58 5.41
N GLN A 220 -5.88 -2.81 4.39
CA GLN A 220 -5.83 -3.24 2.99
C GLN A 220 -4.83 -4.39 2.82
N MET A 221 -3.64 -4.26 3.42
CA MET A 221 -2.61 -5.28 3.39
C MET A 221 -3.07 -6.62 3.99
N LEU A 222 -3.82 -6.60 5.10
CA LEU A 222 -4.38 -7.81 5.69
C LEU A 222 -5.54 -8.38 4.85
N THR A 223 -6.44 -7.52 4.41
CA THR A 223 -7.65 -7.91 3.70
C THR A 223 -7.31 -8.59 2.37
N TYR A 224 -6.35 -8.03 1.63
CA TYR A 224 -5.89 -8.61 0.37
C TYR A 224 -5.19 -9.96 0.57
N LEU A 225 -4.48 -10.17 1.69
CA LEU A 225 -3.95 -11.51 2.02
C LEU A 225 -5.08 -12.52 2.24
N PHE A 226 -6.11 -12.15 3.00
CA PHE A 226 -7.24 -13.05 3.24
C PHE A 226 -8.04 -13.34 1.97
N ALA A 227 -8.22 -12.32 1.13
CA ALA A 227 -8.83 -12.45 -0.19
C ALA A 227 -8.02 -13.39 -1.08
N TYR A 228 -6.71 -13.18 -1.18
CA TYR A 228 -5.82 -14.06 -1.92
C TYR A 228 -5.92 -15.49 -1.43
N ARG A 229 -5.87 -15.69 -0.11
CA ARG A 229 -5.97 -17.02 0.51
C ARG A 229 -7.28 -17.71 0.14
N ALA A 230 -8.41 -17.02 0.23
CA ALA A 230 -9.72 -17.60 -0.06
C ALA A 230 -9.79 -18.12 -1.51
N LEU A 231 -9.34 -17.31 -2.48
CA LEU A 231 -9.34 -17.73 -3.87
C LEU A 231 -8.30 -18.83 -4.16
N HIS A 232 -7.12 -18.76 -3.54
CA HIS A 232 -6.10 -19.78 -3.65
C HIS A 232 -6.58 -21.14 -3.12
N GLU A 233 -7.16 -21.17 -1.92
CA GLU A 233 -7.68 -22.39 -1.29
C GLU A 233 -8.80 -23.00 -2.13
N HIS A 234 -9.70 -22.17 -2.67
CA HIS A 234 -10.74 -22.63 -3.60
C HIS A 234 -10.14 -23.24 -4.89
N ASN A 235 -9.15 -22.58 -5.50
CA ASN A 235 -8.49 -23.09 -6.70
C ASN A 235 -7.78 -24.43 -6.44
N VAL A 236 -7.20 -24.62 -5.26
CA VAL A 236 -6.58 -25.89 -4.86
C VAL A 236 -7.64 -26.97 -4.62
N ALA A 237 -8.71 -26.64 -3.90
CA ALA A 237 -9.79 -27.59 -3.59
C ALA A 237 -10.51 -28.10 -4.84
N THR A 238 -10.67 -27.26 -5.86
CA THR A 238 -11.31 -27.60 -7.13
C THR A 238 -10.35 -28.25 -8.14
N GLY A 239 -9.08 -28.48 -7.76
CA GLY A 239 -8.06 -29.06 -8.64
C GLY A 239 -7.60 -28.13 -9.77
N VAL A 240 -8.06 -26.88 -9.77
CA VAL A 240 -7.70 -25.84 -10.75
C VAL A 240 -6.24 -25.38 -10.59
N ALA A 241 -5.70 -25.51 -9.38
CA ALA A 241 -4.28 -25.31 -9.06
C ALA A 241 -3.71 -26.53 -8.33
N SER A 242 -2.47 -26.92 -8.66
CA SER A 242 -1.77 -27.99 -7.95
C SER A 242 -1.56 -27.61 -6.48
N ALA A 243 -2.06 -28.44 -5.55
CA ALA A 243 -1.61 -28.39 -4.17
C ALA A 243 -0.10 -28.55 -4.17
N ASP A 244 0.64 -27.56 -3.66
CA ASP A 244 2.10 -27.59 -3.64
C ASP A 244 2.54 -28.91 -2.97
N LYS A 245 3.10 -29.84 -3.76
CA LYS A 245 3.41 -31.21 -3.33
C LYS A 245 4.55 -31.18 -2.32
N ARG A 246 4.29 -30.85 -1.06
CA ARG A 246 5.28 -31.03 0.02
C ARG A 246 4.74 -31.05 1.46
N ARG A 247 3.45 -31.35 1.67
CA ARG A 247 2.92 -31.61 3.02
C ARG A 247 3.17 -33.05 3.54
N LYS A 248 3.90 -33.89 2.80
CA LYS A 248 4.20 -35.30 3.14
C LYS A 248 5.64 -35.59 3.59
N ALA A 249 6.48 -34.57 3.85
CA ALA A 249 7.89 -34.81 4.21
C ALA A 249 8.30 -34.27 5.61
N VAL A 250 7.34 -34.02 6.52
CA VAL A 250 7.62 -33.67 7.93
C VAL A 250 6.76 -34.53 8.86
N GLY A 251 6.54 -35.78 8.48
CA GLY A 251 5.72 -36.74 9.23
C GLY A 251 6.05 -38.16 8.81
N ALA A 252 7.33 -38.49 8.81
CA ALA A 252 7.88 -39.84 8.76
C ALA A 252 9.17 -39.84 9.58
#